data_AF-A0A930VUA6-F1
#
_entry.id   AF-A0A930VUA6-F1
#
_cell.length_a   1.000
_cell.length_b   1.000
_cell.length_c   1.000
_cell.angle_alpha   90.00
_cell.angle_beta   90.00
_cell.angle_gamma   90.00
#
_symmetry.space_group_name_H-M   'P 1'
#
loop_
_entity.id
_entity.type
_entity.pdbx_description
1 polymer ?
#
loop_
_entity_poly.entity_id
_entity_poly.type
_entity_poly.pdbx_seq_one_letter_code
_entity_poly.pdbx_strand_id
1 'polypeptide(L)'
;MLAGTREAIYLDGQRLAWQDVEAADWDRDTELLRVVEVGSWGQPRGEHRYPISEPGRLLELVRERVTASVLLVRHVPIDGRRGVRVIARRPPAGNRELRHDIHWVYEFDEGIDPADPAVRSAAQAALASARDEVGLD
;
A
#
# COMPACT_ATOMS: atom_id res chain seq x y z
N MET A 1 -5.56 -21.85 -1.64
CA MET A 1 -4.10 -21.97 -1.90
C MET A 1 -3.46 -20.59 -1.96
N LEU A 2 -2.25 -20.43 -1.38
CA LEU A 2 -1.47 -19.20 -1.45
C LEU A 2 -0.39 -19.30 -2.53
N ALA A 3 -0.33 -18.31 -3.40
CA ALA A 3 0.68 -18.24 -4.45
C ALA A 3 0.95 -16.78 -4.84
N GLY A 4 2.16 -16.48 -5.29
CA GLY A 4 2.52 -15.17 -5.83
C GLY A 4 2.98 -15.28 -7.29
N THR A 5 2.64 -14.28 -8.09
CA THR A 5 3.13 -14.13 -9.45
C THR A 5 3.85 -12.79 -9.61
N ARG A 6 4.23 -12.45 -10.85
CA ARG A 6 4.78 -11.13 -11.15
C ARG A 6 3.77 -10.01 -10.93
N GLU A 7 2.47 -10.30 -11.03
CA GLU A 7 1.40 -9.31 -11.10
C GLU A 7 0.57 -9.22 -9.82
N ALA A 8 0.41 -10.33 -9.09
CA ALA A 8 -0.50 -10.40 -7.95
C ALA A 8 -0.08 -11.48 -6.94
N ILE A 9 -0.60 -11.35 -5.73
CA ILE A 9 -0.75 -12.45 -4.78
C ILE A 9 -2.15 -13.07 -4.92
N TYR A 10 -2.23 -14.37 -4.76
CA TYR A 10 -3.46 -15.14 -4.75
C TYR A 10 -3.69 -15.67 -3.35
N LEU A 11 -4.76 -15.19 -2.73
CA LEU A 11 -5.18 -15.43 -1.36
C LEU A 11 -6.40 -16.34 -1.37
N ASP A 12 -6.16 -17.64 -1.34
CA ASP A 12 -7.22 -18.65 -1.45
C ASP A 12 -8.12 -18.51 -2.69
N GLY A 13 -7.50 -18.21 -3.83
CA GLY A 13 -8.20 -17.99 -5.10
C GLY A 13 -8.63 -16.55 -5.33
N GLN A 14 -8.63 -15.69 -4.30
CA GLN A 14 -8.80 -14.25 -4.47
C GLN A 14 -7.51 -13.63 -5.02
N ARG A 15 -7.59 -12.98 -6.18
CA ARG A 15 -6.45 -12.24 -6.75
C ARG A 15 -6.38 -10.85 -6.11
N LEU A 16 -5.23 -10.50 -5.57
CA LEU A 16 -4.91 -9.16 -5.07
C LEU A 16 -3.66 -8.65 -5.78
N ALA A 17 -3.80 -7.56 -6.55
CA ALA A 17 -2.68 -7.02 -7.31
C ALA A 17 -1.65 -6.39 -6.37
N TRP A 18 -0.36 -6.42 -6.74
CA TRP A 18 0.69 -5.97 -5.83
C TRP A 18 0.58 -4.50 -5.42
N GLN A 19 0.08 -3.63 -6.29
CA GLN A 19 -0.16 -2.23 -5.99
C GLN A 19 -1.31 -1.99 -5.01
N ASP A 20 -2.17 -2.99 -4.81
CA ASP A 20 -3.28 -2.97 -3.86
C ASP A 20 -2.90 -3.60 -2.51
N VAL A 21 -1.66 -4.10 -2.36
CA VAL A 21 -1.14 -4.62 -1.08
C VAL A 21 -0.40 -3.51 -0.34
N GLU A 22 -0.96 -3.04 0.77
CA GLU A 22 -0.34 -2.03 1.63
C GLU A 22 0.91 -2.57 2.31
N ALA A 23 0.72 -3.67 3.04
CA ALA A 23 1.74 -4.34 3.82
C ALA A 23 1.46 -5.85 3.86
N ALA A 24 2.51 -6.63 4.08
CA ALA A 24 2.40 -8.05 4.31
C ALA A 24 3.47 -8.49 5.30
N ASP A 25 3.02 -9.10 6.39
CA ASP A 25 3.85 -9.47 7.52
C ASP A 25 3.57 -10.92 7.87
N TRP A 26 4.62 -11.68 8.17
CA TRP A 26 4.47 -13.04 8.66
C TRP A 26 5.00 -13.13 10.08
N ASP A 27 4.18 -13.71 10.94
CA ASP A 27 4.49 -13.90 12.34
C ASP A 27 5.01 -15.32 12.57
N ARG A 28 6.21 -15.43 13.14
CA ARG A 28 6.89 -16.71 13.35
C ARG A 28 6.21 -17.58 14.40
N ASP A 29 5.66 -16.96 15.44
CA ASP A 29 5.14 -17.68 16.59
C ASP A 29 3.76 -18.27 16.31
N THR A 30 2.98 -17.57 15.49
CA THR A 30 1.63 -17.98 15.06
C THR A 30 1.59 -18.63 13.67
N GLU A 31 2.70 -18.58 12.92
CA GLU A 31 2.80 -19.01 11.52
C GLU A 31 1.77 -18.33 10.59
N LEU A 32 1.31 -17.13 10.93
CA LEU A 32 0.29 -16.41 10.16
C LEU A 32 0.92 -15.38 9.24
N LEU A 33 0.62 -15.46 7.94
CA LEU A 33 0.78 -14.36 7.00
C LEU A 33 -0.43 -13.45 7.12
N ARG A 34 -0.18 -12.19 7.47
CA ARG A 34 -1.13 -11.09 7.42
C ARG A 34 -0.87 -10.26 6.17
N VAL A 35 -1.89 -10.06 5.35
CA VAL A 35 -1.86 -9.18 4.17
C VAL A 35 -2.88 -8.08 4.34
N VAL A 36 -2.44 -6.83 4.24
CA VAL A 36 -3.28 -5.65 4.36
C VAL A 36 -3.49 -5.06 2.97
N GLU A 37 -4.74 -4.86 2.59
CA GLU A 37 -5.08 -4.13 1.38
C GLU A 37 -4.90 -2.63 1.58
N VAL A 38 -4.53 -1.95 0.50
CA VAL A 38 -4.56 -0.50 0.40
C VAL A 38 -5.93 0.01 0.81
N GLY A 39 -5.95 0.87 1.82
CA GLY A 39 -7.17 1.50 2.31
C GLY A 39 -7.69 2.60 1.39
N SER A 40 -9.01 2.72 1.33
CA SER A 40 -9.68 3.95 0.91
C SER A 40 -10.00 4.80 2.12
N TRP A 41 -9.94 6.12 1.93
CA TRP A 41 -10.23 7.08 2.98
C TRP A 41 -11.61 6.87 3.63
N GLY A 42 -11.65 6.80 4.96
CA GLY A 42 -12.88 6.62 5.74
C GLY A 42 -13.51 5.24 5.62
N GLN A 43 -12.84 4.25 5.00
CA GLN A 43 -13.30 2.88 4.90
C GLN A 43 -12.41 1.93 5.70
N PRO A 44 -12.97 0.86 6.30
CA PRO A 44 -12.17 -0.22 6.86
C PRO A 44 -11.24 -0.81 5.80
N ARG A 45 -10.00 -1.09 6.18
CA ARG A 45 -9.04 -1.78 5.31
C ARG A 45 -9.38 -3.26 5.24
N GLY A 46 -9.28 -3.82 4.03
CA GLY A 46 -9.29 -5.28 3.85
C GLY A 46 -8.06 -5.88 4.54
N GLU A 47 -8.27 -6.90 5.36
CA GLU A 47 -7.19 -7.64 6.01
C GLU A 47 -7.42 -9.13 5.83
N HIS A 48 -6.36 -9.83 5.43
CA HIS A 48 -6.36 -11.27 5.21
C HIS A 48 -5.34 -11.94 6.11
N ARG A 49 -5.70 -13.10 6.66
CA ARG A 49 -4.81 -13.90 7.50
C ARG A 49 -4.82 -15.34 7.05
N TYR A 50 -3.65 -15.91 6.79
CA TYR A 50 -3.53 -17.30 6.36
C TYR A 50 -2.37 -18.01 7.06
N PRO A 51 -2.56 -19.28 7.47
CA PRO A 51 -1.48 -20.10 8.01
C PRO A 51 -0.48 -20.48 6.92
N ILE A 52 0.81 -20.28 7.19
CA ILE A 52 1.93 -20.67 6.34
C ILE A 52 3.09 -21.19 7.18
N SER A 53 3.32 -22.49 7.12
CA SER A 53 4.42 -23.16 7.83
C SER A 53 5.76 -23.04 7.09
N GLU A 54 5.74 -22.86 5.76
CA GLU A 54 6.94 -22.68 4.93
C GLU A 54 6.92 -21.35 4.17
N PRO A 55 7.13 -20.21 4.86
CA PRO A 55 7.02 -18.88 4.27
C PRO A 55 8.03 -18.58 3.15
N GLY A 56 9.23 -19.19 3.23
CA GLY A 56 10.43 -18.96 2.42
C GLY A 56 10.30 -17.99 1.22
N ARG A 57 10.27 -18.55 0.01
CA ARG A 57 10.27 -17.77 -1.25
C ARG A 57 9.05 -16.89 -1.43
N LEU A 58 7.93 -17.21 -0.79
CA LEU A 58 6.71 -16.41 -0.92
C LEU A 58 6.88 -15.06 -0.23
N LEU A 59 7.44 -15.02 0.99
CA LEU A 59 7.69 -13.75 1.68
C LEU A 59 8.73 -12.90 0.96
N GLU A 60 9.79 -13.52 0.43
CA GLU A 60 10.77 -12.82 -0.39
C GLU A 60 10.12 -12.16 -1.60
N LEU A 61 9.28 -12.92 -2.33
CA LEU A 61 8.54 -12.41 -3.48
C LEU A 61 7.57 -11.29 -3.07
N VAL A 62 6.81 -11.47 -1.99
CA VAL A 62 5.87 -10.45 -1.50
C VAL A 62 6.62 -9.16 -1.18
N ARG A 63 7.72 -9.24 -0.42
CA ARG A 63 8.52 -8.07 -0.06
C ARG A 63 9.09 -7.37 -1.30
N GLU A 64 9.68 -8.13 -2.23
CA GLU A 64 10.20 -7.60 -3.49
C GLU A 64 9.11 -6.88 -4.28
N ARG A 65 7.95 -7.51 -4.43
CA ARG A 65 6.87 -7.02 -5.32
C ARG A 65 6.11 -5.85 -4.73
N VAL A 66 5.82 -5.87 -3.43
CA VAL A 66 5.20 -4.73 -2.72
C VAL A 66 6.14 -3.53 -2.79
N THR A 67 7.43 -3.71 -2.51
CA THR A 67 8.43 -2.63 -2.62
C THR A 67 8.51 -2.10 -4.05
N ALA A 68 8.55 -2.97 -5.05
CA ALA A 68 8.63 -2.58 -6.45
C ALA A 68 7.37 -1.87 -6.98
N SER A 69 6.24 -1.98 -6.27
CA SER A 69 5.01 -1.26 -6.61
C SER A 69 5.05 0.21 -6.21
N VAL A 70 5.86 0.58 -5.22
CA VAL A 70 5.89 1.95 -4.68
C VAL A 70 6.75 2.85 -5.57
N LEU A 71 6.16 3.95 -6.03
CA LEU A 71 6.84 5.00 -6.82
C LEU A 71 7.36 6.14 -5.96
N LEU A 72 6.53 6.58 -5.02
CA LEU A 72 6.78 7.75 -4.18
C LEU A 72 6.06 7.55 -2.86
N VAL A 73 6.72 7.96 -1.78
CA VAL A 73 6.12 8.12 -0.47
C VAL A 73 6.41 9.54 -0.02
N ARG A 74 5.35 10.28 0.31
CA ARG A 74 5.47 11.64 0.84
C ARG A 74 4.78 11.73 2.18
N HIS A 75 5.54 12.00 3.24
CA HIS A 75 4.99 12.28 4.55
C HIS A 75 4.87 13.79 4.77
N VAL A 76 3.73 14.22 5.28
CA VAL A 76 3.47 15.60 5.70
C VAL A 76 3.07 15.59 7.17
N PRO A 77 3.87 16.19 8.06
CA PRO A 77 3.51 16.31 9.47
C PRO A 77 2.34 17.28 9.64
N ILE A 78 1.44 16.95 10.55
CA ILE A 78 0.23 17.71 10.90
C ILE A 78 0.28 18.08 12.39
N ASP A 79 0.60 17.12 13.25
CA ASP A 79 0.74 17.34 14.69
C ASP A 79 2.07 16.77 15.20
N GLY A 80 3.02 17.68 15.46
CA GLY A 80 4.38 17.34 15.80
C GLY A 80 5.04 16.54 14.68
N ARG A 81 5.32 15.26 14.93
CA ARG A 81 5.87 14.31 13.94
C ARG A 81 4.81 13.41 13.30
N ARG A 82 3.56 13.47 13.75
CA ARG A 82 2.46 12.67 13.23
C ARG A 82 1.82 13.39 12.06
N GLY A 83 1.36 12.65 11.07
CA GLY A 83 0.69 13.24 9.93
C GLY A 83 0.18 12.22 8.93
N VAL A 84 0.24 12.59 7.66
CA VAL A 84 -0.26 11.80 6.55
C VAL A 84 0.88 11.38 5.63
N ARG A 85 0.87 10.13 5.16
CA ARG A 85 1.66 9.67 4.02
C ARG A 85 0.75 9.61 2.79
N VAL A 86 1.18 10.28 1.73
CA VAL A 86 0.64 10.09 0.38
C VAL A 86 1.59 9.17 -0.37
N ILE A 87 1.08 8.06 -0.86
CA ILE A 87 1.88 7.01 -1.49
C ILE A 87 1.37 6.81 -2.91
N ALA A 88 2.26 6.95 -3.89
CA ALA A 88 1.98 6.57 -5.26
C ALA A 88 2.47 5.15 -5.50
N ARG A 89 1.59 4.31 -6.03
CA ARG A 89 1.87 2.91 -6.38
C ARG A 89 1.53 2.66 -7.84
N ARG A 90 2.26 1.75 -8.49
CA ARG A 90 1.95 1.26 -9.83
C ARG A 90 2.09 -0.26 -9.89
N PRO A 91 1.41 -0.94 -10.82
CA PRO A 91 1.64 -2.35 -11.09
C PRO A 91 3.14 -2.62 -11.33
N PRO A 92 3.75 -3.61 -10.67
CA PRO A 92 5.17 -3.94 -10.87
C PRO A 92 5.44 -4.59 -12.24
N ALA A 93 4.41 -5.16 -12.87
CA ALA A 93 4.40 -5.61 -14.26
C ALA A 93 3.33 -4.85 -15.04
N GLY A 94 3.75 -4.12 -16.07
CA GLY A 94 2.91 -3.26 -16.89
C GLY A 94 3.79 -2.35 -17.76
N ASN A 95 3.20 -1.69 -18.76
CA ASN A 95 3.93 -0.71 -19.55
C ASN A 95 4.27 0.47 -18.64
N ARG A 96 5.54 0.58 -18.23
CA ARG A 96 6.06 1.65 -17.36
C ARG A 96 5.83 3.06 -17.93
N GLU A 97 5.47 3.16 -19.20
CA GLU A 97 5.18 4.40 -19.93
C GLU A 97 3.73 4.90 -19.71
N LEU A 98 2.82 4.06 -19.20
CA LEU A 98 1.45 4.47 -18.92
C LEU A 98 1.37 5.19 -17.56
N ARG A 99 1.32 6.52 -17.63
CA ARG A 99 1.12 7.42 -16.48
C ARG A 99 -0.23 7.22 -15.77
N HIS A 100 -1.21 6.58 -16.43
CA HIS A 100 -2.58 6.43 -15.94
C HIS A 100 -2.79 5.27 -14.95
N ASP A 101 -1.78 4.43 -14.73
CA ASP A 101 -1.87 3.26 -13.84
C ASP A 101 -1.35 3.55 -12.41
N ILE A 102 -1.26 4.82 -12.02
CA ILE A 102 -0.80 5.22 -10.70
C ILE A 102 -1.97 5.27 -9.71
N HIS A 103 -1.90 4.39 -8.71
CA HIS A 103 -2.79 4.32 -7.58
C HIS A 103 -2.25 5.20 -6.45
N TRP A 104 -3.10 6.07 -5.90
CA TRP A 104 -2.75 6.98 -4.81
C TRP A 104 -3.39 6.53 -3.51
N VAL A 105 -2.58 6.40 -2.47
CA VAL A 105 -2.97 5.88 -1.16
C VAL A 105 -2.67 6.91 -0.08
N TYR A 106 -3.53 6.98 0.93
CA TYR A 106 -3.30 7.77 2.11
C TYR A 106 -3.18 6.89 3.35
N GLU A 107 -2.12 7.11 4.13
CA GLU A 107 -1.93 6.50 5.45
C GLU A 107 -1.82 7.60 6.50
N PHE A 108 -2.54 7.46 7.61
CA PHE A 108 -2.56 8.44 8.68
C PHE A 108 -1.89 7.81 9.89
N ASP A 109 -0.95 8.55 10.48
CA ASP A 109 -0.34 8.13 11.74
C ASP A 109 -1.42 8.04 12.84
N GLU A 110 -1.19 7.16 13.80
CA GLU A 110 -2.12 6.97 14.91
C GLU A 110 -2.44 8.29 15.64
N GLY A 111 -3.72 8.52 15.86
CA GLY A 111 -4.23 9.74 16.50
C GLY A 111 -4.43 10.93 15.56
N ILE A 112 -4.13 10.81 14.27
CA ILE A 112 -4.55 11.79 13.27
C ILE A 112 -5.98 11.47 12.83
N ASP A 113 -6.92 12.37 13.11
CA ASP A 113 -8.31 12.20 12.70
C ASP A 113 -8.47 12.48 11.19
N PRO A 114 -8.79 11.46 10.38
CA PRO A 114 -9.06 11.69 8.98
C PRO A 114 -10.24 12.67 8.78
N ALA A 115 -11.26 12.63 9.62
CA ALA A 115 -12.43 13.47 9.44
C ALA A 115 -12.16 14.97 9.67
N ASP A 116 -11.02 15.36 10.24
CA ASP A 116 -10.68 16.77 10.45
C ASP A 116 -10.47 17.52 9.10
N PRO A 117 -11.18 18.65 8.86
CA PRO A 117 -10.98 19.47 7.68
C PRO A 117 -9.53 19.93 7.43
N ALA A 118 -8.76 20.20 8.48
CA ALA A 118 -7.35 20.61 8.36
C ALA A 118 -6.49 19.44 7.85
N VAL A 119 -6.72 18.22 8.37
CA VAL A 119 -6.04 17.00 7.91
C VAL A 119 -6.37 16.72 6.45
N ARG A 120 -7.65 16.86 6.04
CA ARG A 120 -8.08 16.71 4.65
C ARG A 120 -7.38 17.71 3.72
N SER A 121 -7.31 18.96 4.12
CA SER A 121 -6.64 20.01 3.33
C SER A 121 -5.16 19.70 3.15
N ALA A 122 -4.47 19.29 4.23
CA ALA A 122 -3.06 18.89 4.17
C ALA A 122 -2.84 17.68 3.25
N ALA A 123 -3.70 16.66 3.34
CA ALA A 123 -3.64 15.47 2.48
C ALA A 123 -3.84 15.82 1.00
N GLN A 124 -4.80 16.69 0.67
CA GLN A 124 -5.04 17.13 -0.71
C GLN A 124 -3.86 17.92 -1.28
N ALA A 125 -3.29 18.83 -0.50
CA ALA A 125 -2.10 19.59 -0.91
C ALA A 125 -0.89 18.66 -1.11
N ALA A 126 -0.72 17.67 -0.23
CA ALA A 126 0.31 16.65 -0.34
C ALA A 126 0.14 15.81 -1.61
N LEU A 127 -1.11 15.44 -1.96
CA LEU A 127 -1.41 14.71 -3.19
C LEU A 127 -1.10 15.53 -4.43
N ALA A 128 -1.53 16.79 -4.48
CA ALA A 128 -1.26 17.68 -5.63
C ALA A 128 0.25 17.75 -5.87
N SER A 129 1.02 18.15 -4.86
CA SER A 129 2.47 18.27 -5.03
C SER A 129 3.19 16.93 -5.26
N ALA A 130 2.61 15.80 -4.85
CA ALA A 130 3.14 14.48 -5.17
C ALA A 130 2.91 14.13 -6.65
N ARG A 131 1.75 14.48 -7.23
CA ARG A 131 1.44 14.28 -8.65
C ARG A 131 2.38 15.06 -9.57
N ASP A 132 2.70 16.30 -9.19
CA ASP A 132 3.66 17.14 -9.91
C ASP A 132 5.03 16.44 -10.00
N GLU A 133 5.48 15.82 -8.90
CA GLU A 133 6.79 15.14 -8.83
C GLU A 133 6.84 13.89 -9.72
N VAL A 134 5.77 13.09 -9.77
CA VAL A 134 5.73 11.91 -10.66
C VAL A 134 5.51 12.32 -12.14
N GLY A 135 5.32 13.61 -12.41
CA GLY A 135 5.09 14.18 -13.74
C GLY A 135 3.70 13.85 -14.28
N LEU A 136 2.66 13.94 -13.44
CA LEU A 136 1.27 13.67 -13.83
C LEU A 136 0.45 14.92 -14.21
N ASP A 137 1.11 16.06 -14.39
CA ASP A 137 0.50 17.30 -14.92
C ASP A 137 0.68 17.43 -16.44
#